data_AF-A0A812U112-F1
#
_entry.id   AF-A0A812U112-F1
#
_cell.length_a   1.000
_cell.length_b   1.000
_cell.length_c   1.000
_cell.angle_alpha   90.00
_cell.angle_beta   90.00
_cell.angle_gamma   90.00
#
_symmetry.space_group_name_H-M   'P 1'
#
loop_
_entity.id
_entity.type
_entity.pdbx_description
1 polymer ?
#
loop_
_entity_poly.entity_id
_entity_poly.type
_entity_poly.pdbx_seq_one_letter_code
_entity_poly.pdbx_strand_id
1 'polypeptide(L)'
;MEMDVPYRFPLEDARWRKHLSEEGFVVLAGALSPEEVETGKDLLWTDLEAAYGVARDSLESWKKWPLSCTGLNTMITQDAGAWYVRARPGVKAAFEQIWESPDLIVSMDALLIWRPWWLEAGWRPCTEGLHLDQNPFSKPDLETVQGMVPLLTVNATTGGLEVVPRSHTPEAKADLCREYPHLKYTGDWCPLDRSYEDAVLLHAEPGDLVLWDSRTIHGGRVGDGQVESLPRSLDLARLSVTVAMVPRARATPEVLQARREGFLKGRNFNHSPHEAGTSSGTVASRSKKRHSMTELNESQLALL
;
A
#
# COMPACT_ATOMS: atom_id res chain seq x y z
N MET A 1 -18.41 1.16 16.39
CA MET A 1 -19.13 2.35 15.91
C MET A 1 -18.50 2.63 14.56
N GLU A 2 -19.27 2.62 13.49
CA GLU A 2 -18.70 2.81 12.15
C GLU A 2 -18.02 4.19 12.08
N MET A 3 -16.82 4.25 11.51
CA MET A 3 -16.12 5.52 11.36
C MET A 3 -16.87 6.45 10.41
N ASP A 4 -17.25 7.62 10.93
CA ASP A 4 -17.90 8.68 10.17
C ASP A 4 -16.87 9.79 9.84
N VAL A 5 -16.16 9.60 8.73
CA VAL A 5 -15.18 10.57 8.20
C VAL A 5 -15.59 10.98 6.78
N PRO A 6 -15.39 12.25 6.38
CA PRO A 6 -15.97 12.80 5.14
C PRO A 6 -15.36 12.23 3.84
N TYR A 7 -14.30 11.43 3.97
CA TYR A 7 -13.56 10.82 2.86
C TYR A 7 -13.79 9.30 2.74
N ARG A 8 -14.63 8.71 3.59
CA ARG A 8 -14.95 7.28 3.57
C ARG A 8 -16.33 7.04 2.94
N PHE A 9 -16.37 6.24 1.88
CA PHE A 9 -17.58 6.00 1.09
C PHE A 9 -17.78 4.50 0.82
N PRO A 10 -19.02 4.00 0.76
CA PRO A 10 -19.31 2.72 0.11
C PRO A 10 -18.89 2.75 -1.36
N LEU A 11 -18.50 1.60 -1.92
CA LEU A 11 -18.07 1.50 -3.32
C LEU A 11 -19.18 1.90 -4.32
N GLU A 12 -20.44 1.70 -3.94
CA GLU A 12 -21.63 2.03 -4.72
C GLU A 12 -21.94 3.53 -4.76
N ASP A 13 -21.34 4.32 -3.87
CA ASP A 13 -21.58 5.75 -3.78
C ASP A 13 -20.83 6.51 -4.88
N ALA A 14 -21.53 6.96 -5.92
CA ALA A 14 -20.92 7.65 -7.04
C ALA A 14 -20.10 8.91 -6.68
N ARG A 15 -20.24 9.46 -5.46
CA ARG A 15 -19.49 10.64 -4.99
C ARG A 15 -18.01 10.37 -4.75
N TRP A 16 -17.62 9.13 -4.47
CA TRP A 16 -16.23 8.82 -4.08
C TRP A 16 -15.23 9.14 -5.19
N ARG A 17 -15.58 8.94 -6.47
CA ARG A 17 -14.72 9.28 -7.63
C ARG A 17 -14.48 10.79 -7.73
N LYS A 18 -15.52 11.57 -7.47
CA LYS A 18 -15.41 13.03 -7.41
C LYS A 18 -14.50 13.45 -6.27
N HIS A 19 -14.67 12.85 -5.08
CA HIS A 19 -13.79 13.11 -3.93
C HIS A 19 -12.33 12.77 -4.23
N LEU A 20 -12.05 11.60 -4.82
CA LEU A 20 -10.70 11.22 -5.25
C LEU A 20 -10.10 12.23 -6.23
N SER A 21 -10.87 12.68 -7.21
CA SER A 21 -10.40 13.68 -8.19
C SER A 21 -10.15 15.05 -7.58
N GLU A 22 -10.98 15.50 -6.64
CA GLU A 22 -10.91 16.86 -6.05
C GLU A 22 -9.88 16.93 -4.91
N GLU A 23 -9.83 15.92 -4.05
CA GLU A 23 -8.99 15.89 -2.85
C GLU A 23 -7.69 15.11 -3.04
N GLY A 24 -7.60 14.26 -4.06
CA GLY A 24 -6.41 13.46 -4.37
C GLY A 24 -6.32 12.13 -3.63
N PHE A 25 -7.34 11.79 -2.82
CA PHE A 25 -7.43 10.54 -2.07
C PHE A 25 -8.89 10.17 -1.76
N VAL A 26 -9.13 8.93 -1.35
CA VAL A 26 -10.42 8.44 -0.83
C VAL A 26 -10.24 7.14 -0.04
N VAL A 27 -11.18 6.82 0.86
CA VAL A 27 -11.29 5.50 1.50
C VAL A 27 -12.59 4.84 1.07
N LEU A 28 -12.52 3.63 0.54
CA LEU A 28 -13.68 2.84 0.14
C LEU A 28 -13.99 1.79 1.21
N ALA A 29 -15.17 1.87 1.78
CA ALA A 29 -15.65 1.03 2.85
C ALA A 29 -15.85 -0.41 2.38
N GLY A 30 -15.32 -1.38 3.13
CA GLY A 30 -15.65 -2.80 2.97
C GLY A 30 -15.32 -3.38 1.59
N ALA A 31 -14.20 -2.99 1.00
CA ALA A 31 -13.70 -3.61 -0.24
C ALA A 31 -13.42 -5.11 -0.06
N LEU A 32 -13.12 -5.52 1.18
CA LEU A 32 -13.14 -6.90 1.67
C LEU A 32 -14.23 -7.03 2.74
N SER A 33 -14.94 -8.15 2.72
CA SER A 33 -15.82 -8.54 3.82
C SER A 33 -15.01 -8.96 5.06
N PRO A 34 -15.61 -8.97 6.26
CA PRO A 34 -14.93 -9.41 7.49
C PRO A 34 -14.34 -10.83 7.39
N GLU A 35 -15.01 -11.76 6.70
CA GLU A 35 -14.49 -13.12 6.48
C GLU A 35 -13.26 -13.13 5.57
N GLU A 36 -13.27 -12.30 4.52
CA GLU A 36 -12.11 -12.15 3.63
C GLU A 36 -10.94 -11.46 4.34
N VAL A 37 -11.21 -10.53 5.26
CA VAL A 37 -10.16 -9.93 6.10
C VAL A 37 -9.49 -10.99 6.95
N GLU A 38 -10.24 -11.79 7.69
CA GLU A 38 -9.66 -12.85 8.54
C GLU A 38 -8.91 -13.90 7.71
N THR A 39 -9.47 -14.31 6.56
CA THR A 39 -8.77 -15.21 5.63
C THR A 39 -7.45 -14.61 5.14
N GLY A 40 -7.46 -13.32 4.78
CA GLY A 40 -6.26 -12.60 4.36
C GLY A 40 -5.20 -12.51 5.46
N LYS A 41 -5.62 -12.23 6.71
CA LYS A 41 -4.72 -12.21 7.88
C LYS A 41 -4.08 -13.58 8.11
N ASP A 42 -4.86 -14.65 8.02
CA ASP A 42 -4.38 -16.01 8.24
C ASP A 42 -3.35 -16.43 7.19
N LEU A 43 -3.64 -16.18 5.91
CA LEU A 43 -2.72 -16.47 4.81
C LEU A 43 -1.42 -15.66 4.97
N LEU A 44 -1.50 -14.36 5.26
CA LEU A 44 -0.32 -13.52 5.43
C LEU A 44 0.52 -13.95 6.63
N TRP A 45 -0.10 -14.36 7.74
CA TRP A 45 0.64 -14.91 8.86
C TRP A 45 1.32 -16.24 8.51
N THR A 46 0.67 -17.11 7.75
CA THR A 46 1.28 -18.35 7.25
C THR A 46 2.49 -18.05 6.37
N ASP A 47 2.39 -17.05 5.49
CA ASP A 47 3.50 -16.60 4.64
C ASP A 47 4.66 -16.04 5.48
N LEU A 48 4.36 -15.24 6.51
CA LEU A 48 5.35 -14.70 7.44
C LEU A 48 6.05 -15.80 8.26
N GLU A 49 5.29 -16.76 8.78
CA GLU A 49 5.78 -17.94 9.51
C GLU A 49 6.74 -18.75 8.63
N ALA A 50 6.38 -18.98 7.36
CA ALA A 50 7.23 -19.70 6.41
C ALA A 50 8.49 -18.90 6.02
N ALA A 51 8.38 -17.60 5.79
CA ALA A 51 9.49 -16.77 5.32
C ALA A 51 10.54 -16.50 6.42
N TYR A 52 10.08 -16.26 7.65
CA TYR A 52 10.91 -15.77 8.76
C TYR A 52 11.07 -16.76 9.91
N GLY A 53 10.24 -17.80 10.02
CA GLY A 53 10.18 -18.65 11.22
C GLY A 53 9.69 -17.90 12.47
N VAL A 54 9.00 -16.77 12.29
CA VAL A 54 8.25 -16.10 13.36
C VAL A 54 7.02 -16.95 13.68
N ALA A 55 6.51 -16.91 14.91
CA ALA A 55 5.24 -17.54 15.29
C ALA A 55 4.25 -16.46 15.73
N ARG A 56 3.04 -16.45 15.14
CA ARG A 56 2.04 -15.38 15.36
C ARG A 56 1.60 -15.22 16.82
N ASP A 57 1.73 -16.27 17.62
CA ASP A 57 1.32 -16.36 19.03
C ASP A 57 2.50 -16.25 20.03
N SER A 58 3.70 -15.91 19.57
CA SER A 58 4.91 -15.90 20.41
C SER A 58 5.68 -14.58 20.35
N LEU A 59 5.55 -13.76 21.41
CA LEU A 59 6.29 -12.51 21.57
C LEU A 59 7.82 -12.73 21.52
N GLU A 60 8.30 -13.85 22.05
CA GLU A 60 9.72 -14.21 22.01
C GLU A 60 10.23 -14.46 20.59
N SER A 61 9.38 -14.99 19.70
CA SER A 61 9.72 -15.09 18.27
C SER A 61 9.73 -13.72 17.59
N TRP A 62 8.84 -12.79 17.99
CA TRP A 62 8.75 -11.44 17.41
C TRP A 62 9.95 -10.57 17.77
N LYS A 63 10.57 -10.80 18.93
CA LYS A 63 11.85 -10.16 19.31
C LYS A 63 13.00 -10.54 18.36
N LYS A 64 12.96 -11.76 17.81
CA LYS A 64 13.98 -12.30 16.88
C LYS A 64 13.63 -12.08 15.42
N TRP A 65 12.41 -11.66 15.10
CA TRP A 65 11.95 -11.44 13.73
C TRP A 65 12.65 -10.21 13.11
N PRO A 66 13.46 -10.37 12.05
CA PRO A 66 14.17 -9.28 11.40
C PRO A 66 13.26 -8.45 10.49
N LEU A 67 12.31 -7.73 11.10
CA LEU A 67 11.42 -6.80 10.42
C LEU A 67 12.04 -5.39 10.37
N SER A 68 12.03 -4.77 9.19
CA SER A 68 12.51 -3.39 8.98
C SER A 68 11.80 -2.38 9.90
N CYS A 69 12.50 -1.34 10.37
CA CYS A 69 11.82 -0.26 11.11
C CYS A 69 10.80 0.49 10.24
N THR A 70 10.98 0.50 8.91
CA THR A 70 10.01 1.09 7.97
C THR A 70 8.70 0.31 7.92
N GLY A 71 8.73 -0.97 8.31
CA GLY A 71 7.63 -1.90 8.13
C GLY A 71 7.45 -2.39 6.70
N LEU A 72 8.23 -1.90 5.74
CA LEU A 72 8.22 -2.40 4.37
C LEU A 72 8.69 -3.85 4.34
N ASN A 73 7.82 -4.73 3.83
CA ASN A 73 8.10 -6.14 3.66
C ASN A 73 7.95 -6.50 2.18
N THR A 74 9.06 -6.95 1.59
CA THR A 74 9.13 -7.34 0.19
C THR A 74 9.39 -8.84 0.01
N MET A 75 9.31 -9.63 1.10
CA MET A 75 9.68 -11.05 1.09
C MET A 75 8.51 -11.95 0.73
N ILE A 76 7.28 -11.56 1.12
CA ILE A 76 6.06 -12.38 0.98
C ILE A 76 5.04 -11.79 -0.01
N THR A 77 5.50 -10.86 -0.82
CA THR A 77 4.72 -10.11 -1.82
C THR A 77 4.20 -10.97 -2.97
N GLN A 78 4.82 -12.11 -3.24
CA GLN A 78 4.39 -13.07 -4.26
C GLN A 78 3.75 -14.32 -3.67
N ASP A 79 3.51 -14.32 -2.36
CA ASP A 79 2.92 -15.45 -1.65
C ASP A 79 1.39 -15.33 -1.59
N ALA A 80 0.73 -16.35 -1.03
CA ALA A 80 -0.71 -16.56 -1.13
C ALA A 80 -1.53 -15.42 -0.54
N GLY A 81 -1.17 -14.90 0.63
CA GLY A 81 -1.86 -13.78 1.26
C GLY A 81 -1.75 -12.49 0.43
N ALA A 82 -0.56 -12.24 -0.11
CA ALA A 82 -0.25 -11.28 -1.18
C ALA A 82 -1.33 -11.19 -2.25
N TRP A 83 -1.43 -12.29 -2.98
CA TRP A 83 -2.31 -12.45 -4.13
C TRP A 83 -3.78 -12.58 -3.77
N TYR A 84 -4.09 -13.11 -2.58
CA TYR A 84 -5.46 -13.20 -2.10
C TYR A 84 -6.08 -11.81 -1.96
N VAL A 85 -5.39 -10.88 -1.29
CA VAL A 85 -5.88 -9.51 -1.05
C VAL A 85 -5.95 -8.70 -2.34
N ARG A 86 -4.91 -8.77 -3.19
CA ARG A 86 -4.88 -8.05 -4.48
C ARG A 86 -6.03 -8.43 -5.41
N ALA A 87 -6.43 -9.70 -5.40
CA ALA A 87 -7.46 -10.23 -6.31
C ALA A 87 -8.89 -10.14 -5.74
N ARG A 88 -9.10 -9.41 -4.64
CA ARG A 88 -10.45 -9.28 -4.05
C ARG A 88 -11.39 -8.53 -5.00
N PRO A 89 -12.65 -9.00 -5.17
CA PRO A 89 -13.60 -8.38 -6.09
C PRO A 89 -13.85 -6.90 -5.82
N GLY A 90 -14.00 -6.49 -4.56
CA GLY A 90 -14.21 -5.08 -4.20
C GLY A 90 -13.01 -4.20 -4.55
N VAL A 91 -11.79 -4.74 -4.44
CA VAL A 91 -10.57 -4.04 -4.87
C VAL A 91 -10.55 -3.85 -6.38
N LYS A 92 -10.76 -4.94 -7.14
CA LYS A 92 -10.80 -4.87 -8.61
C LYS A 92 -11.88 -3.90 -9.09
N ALA A 93 -13.09 -3.99 -8.54
CA ALA A 93 -14.23 -3.16 -8.94
C ALA A 93 -13.97 -1.66 -8.73
N ALA A 94 -13.24 -1.26 -7.68
CA ALA A 94 -12.83 0.13 -7.50
C ALA A 94 -11.91 0.61 -8.64
N PHE A 95 -10.89 -0.18 -8.98
CA PHE A 95 -9.98 0.18 -10.06
C PHE A 95 -10.62 0.11 -11.45
N GLU A 96 -11.58 -0.79 -11.68
CA GLU A 96 -12.36 -0.80 -12.92
C GLU A 96 -13.15 0.50 -13.12
N GLN A 97 -13.68 1.07 -12.03
CA GLN A 97 -14.38 2.35 -12.07
C GLN A 97 -13.43 3.56 -12.22
N ILE A 98 -12.19 3.48 -11.72
CA ILE A 98 -11.17 4.52 -11.92
C ILE A 98 -10.75 4.56 -13.38
N TRP A 99 -10.49 3.41 -13.98
CA TRP A 99 -9.88 3.31 -15.30
C TRP A 99 -10.86 3.04 -16.44
N GLU A 100 -12.15 2.87 -16.12
CA GLU A 100 -13.21 2.53 -17.06
C GLU A 100 -12.87 1.29 -17.90
N SER A 101 -12.17 0.32 -17.29
CA SER A 101 -11.65 -0.87 -17.96
C SER A 101 -11.73 -2.10 -17.06
N PRO A 102 -12.29 -3.23 -17.53
CA PRO A 102 -12.30 -4.48 -16.78
C PRO A 102 -11.00 -5.29 -16.89
N ASP A 103 -10.17 -5.01 -17.91
CA ASP A 103 -8.90 -5.70 -18.16
C ASP A 103 -7.76 -4.93 -17.48
N LEU A 104 -7.47 -5.36 -16.25
CA LEU A 104 -6.52 -4.72 -15.36
C LEU A 104 -5.32 -5.63 -15.06
N ILE A 105 -4.18 -5.01 -14.81
CA ILE A 105 -2.99 -5.62 -14.21
C ILE A 105 -2.68 -4.97 -12.87
N VAL A 106 -2.15 -5.73 -11.91
CA VAL A 106 -1.95 -5.29 -10.52
C VAL A 106 -0.50 -5.00 -10.16
N SER A 107 -0.24 -4.09 -9.22
CA SER A 107 1.11 -3.89 -8.69
C SER A 107 1.60 -5.13 -7.95
N MET A 108 2.90 -5.39 -8.04
CA MET A 108 3.60 -6.48 -7.37
C MET A 108 4.58 -5.91 -6.35
N ASP A 109 4.05 -5.01 -5.53
CA ASP A 109 4.79 -4.17 -4.60
C ASP A 109 4.79 -4.78 -3.18
N ALA A 110 5.08 -3.97 -2.16
CA ALA A 110 5.33 -4.38 -0.79
C ALA A 110 4.07 -4.64 0.07
N LEU A 111 4.31 -5.18 1.26
CA LEU A 111 3.39 -5.11 2.39
C LEU A 111 3.92 -4.12 3.43
N LEU A 112 3.02 -3.58 4.25
CA LEU A 112 3.31 -2.66 5.33
C LEU A 112 2.95 -3.32 6.66
N ILE A 113 3.97 -3.64 7.46
CA ILE A 113 3.85 -4.44 8.67
C ILE A 113 4.52 -3.71 9.84
N TRP A 114 3.78 -3.43 10.91
CA TRP A 114 4.35 -2.89 12.14
C TRP A 114 4.06 -3.81 13.32
N ARG A 115 5.09 -4.04 14.13
CA ARG A 115 4.93 -4.63 15.46
C ARG A 115 4.28 -3.59 16.40
N PRO A 116 3.52 -4.03 17.41
CA PRO A 116 2.91 -3.15 18.41
C PRO A 116 3.98 -2.54 19.31
N TRP A 117 4.46 -1.35 18.94
CA TRP A 117 5.57 -0.67 19.63
C TRP A 117 5.23 -0.19 21.04
N TRP A 118 3.96 -0.16 21.39
CA TRP A 118 3.52 0.03 22.78
C TRP A 118 3.85 -1.17 23.69
N LEU A 119 4.17 -2.35 23.12
CA LEU A 119 4.68 -3.49 23.90
C LEU A 119 6.19 -3.45 24.11
N GLU A 120 6.95 -2.89 23.17
CA GLU A 120 8.41 -2.84 23.19
C GLU A 120 8.88 -1.57 22.45
N ALA A 121 9.51 -0.64 23.16
CA ALA A 121 9.89 0.66 22.61
C ALA A 121 10.82 0.54 21.38
N GLY A 122 11.66 -0.49 21.34
CA GLY A 122 12.54 -0.79 20.20
C GLY A 122 11.82 -1.19 18.91
N TRP A 123 10.50 -1.43 18.96
CA TRP A 123 9.68 -1.71 17.79
C TRP A 123 9.04 -0.49 17.16
N ARG A 124 9.29 0.72 17.70
CA ARG A 124 8.72 1.96 17.17
C ARG A 124 9.10 2.12 15.70
N PRO A 125 8.11 2.22 14.77
CA PRO A 125 8.41 2.37 13.36
C PRO A 125 9.15 3.68 13.06
N CYS A 126 9.94 3.63 11.99
CA CYS A 126 10.48 4.79 11.29
C CYS A 126 9.68 4.96 10.00
N THR A 127 9.37 6.17 9.54
CA THR A 127 8.65 6.37 8.28
C THR A 127 9.52 7.13 7.30
N GLU A 128 9.27 6.95 6.00
CA GLU A 128 9.98 7.67 4.94
C GLU A 128 9.74 9.20 4.92
N GLY A 129 8.79 9.69 5.73
CA GLY A 129 8.32 11.07 5.69
C GLY A 129 7.40 11.34 4.50
N LEU A 130 6.98 12.61 4.36
CA LEU A 130 6.14 13.05 3.25
C LEU A 130 6.96 13.10 1.96
N HIS A 131 6.42 12.53 0.90
CA HIS A 131 7.09 12.39 -0.39
C HIS A 131 6.06 12.31 -1.52
N LEU A 132 6.57 12.27 -2.75
CA LEU A 132 5.82 11.81 -3.91
C LEU A 132 6.49 10.59 -4.51
N ASP A 133 5.65 9.79 -5.14
CA ASP A 133 6.03 8.61 -5.91
C ASP A 133 5.81 8.82 -7.42
N GLN A 134 5.40 10.03 -7.81
CA GLN A 134 5.29 10.44 -9.20
C GLN A 134 5.82 11.86 -9.34
N ASN A 135 6.97 11.98 -10.01
CA ASN A 135 7.70 13.24 -10.10
C ASN A 135 6.98 14.23 -11.04
N PRO A 136 6.58 15.42 -10.56
CA PRO A 136 5.80 16.37 -11.35
C PRO A 136 6.59 17.00 -12.52
N PHE A 137 7.92 16.90 -12.54
CA PHE A 137 8.74 17.38 -13.66
C PHE A 137 8.72 16.43 -14.86
N SER A 138 8.69 15.12 -14.62
CA SER A 138 8.78 14.09 -15.67
C SER A 138 7.42 13.45 -15.98
N LYS A 139 6.54 13.36 -14.99
CA LYS A 139 5.22 12.71 -15.05
C LYS A 139 4.15 13.66 -14.48
N PRO A 140 3.75 14.73 -15.19
CA PRO A 140 2.81 15.73 -14.67
C PRO A 140 1.35 15.24 -14.64
N ASP A 141 0.99 14.31 -15.52
CA ASP A 141 -0.36 13.78 -15.70
C ASP A 141 -0.61 12.55 -14.83
N LEU A 142 -1.86 12.12 -14.62
CA LEU A 142 -2.15 10.98 -13.75
C LEU A 142 -1.59 9.68 -14.35
N GLU A 143 -0.54 9.10 -13.74
CA GLU A 143 0.00 7.83 -14.19
C GLU A 143 -0.65 6.65 -13.47
N THR A 144 -0.75 6.72 -12.15
CA THR A 144 -1.28 5.64 -11.32
C THR A 144 -2.11 6.21 -10.17
N VAL A 145 -3.15 5.48 -9.79
CA VAL A 145 -3.78 5.63 -8.47
C VAL A 145 -3.20 4.51 -7.62
N GLN A 146 -2.48 4.88 -6.56
CA GLN A 146 -1.99 3.94 -5.58
C GLN A 146 -3.09 3.55 -4.61
N GLY A 147 -2.88 2.44 -3.92
CA GLY A 147 -3.79 2.00 -2.90
C GLY A 147 -3.16 1.03 -1.91
N MET A 148 -3.88 0.80 -0.83
CA MET A 148 -3.60 -0.28 0.11
C MET A 148 -4.87 -0.76 0.78
N VAL A 149 -4.88 -2.03 1.16
CA VAL A 149 -5.93 -2.64 1.98
C VAL A 149 -5.37 -2.91 3.37
N PRO A 150 -5.75 -2.13 4.39
CA PRO A 150 -5.47 -2.47 5.78
C PRO A 150 -6.30 -3.68 6.21
N LEU A 151 -5.66 -4.66 6.86
CA LEU A 151 -6.33 -5.80 7.50
C LEU A 151 -6.42 -5.62 9.02
N LEU A 152 -5.99 -4.47 9.52
CA LEU A 152 -6.08 -4.02 10.90
C LEU A 152 -6.48 -2.55 10.90
N THR A 153 -7.15 -2.09 11.96
CA THR A 153 -7.66 -0.72 12.07
C THR A 153 -6.54 0.31 11.98
N VAL A 154 -6.77 1.35 11.18
CA VAL A 154 -5.91 2.54 11.06
C VAL A 154 -6.60 3.70 11.78
N ASN A 155 -5.94 4.23 12.82
CA ASN A 155 -6.44 5.35 13.60
C ASN A 155 -5.27 6.14 14.23
N ALA A 156 -5.56 7.15 15.05
CA ALA A 156 -4.55 7.95 15.75
C ALA A 156 -3.57 7.13 16.62
N THR A 157 -4.01 5.98 17.14
CA THR A 157 -3.18 5.09 17.96
C THR A 157 -2.23 4.23 17.12
N THR A 158 -2.71 3.65 16.03
CA THR A 158 -1.94 2.71 15.19
C THR A 158 -1.16 3.40 14.07
N GLY A 159 -1.59 4.59 13.63
CA GLY A 159 -1.01 5.27 12.48
C GLY A 159 -1.23 4.52 11.17
N GLY A 160 -0.73 5.08 10.07
CA GLY A 160 -1.05 4.60 8.73
C GLY A 160 -0.54 5.52 7.64
N LEU A 161 -1.34 5.67 6.59
CA LEU A 161 -1.07 6.62 5.50
C LEU A 161 -1.56 8.01 5.90
N GLU A 162 -0.70 9.00 5.78
CA GLU A 162 -1.10 10.42 5.74
C GLU A 162 -0.95 10.99 4.34
N VAL A 163 -1.79 11.95 4.00
CA VAL A 163 -1.82 12.63 2.70
C VAL A 163 -1.98 14.14 2.89
N VAL A 164 -1.48 14.92 1.94
CA VAL A 164 -1.74 16.36 1.86
C VAL A 164 -2.85 16.58 0.82
N PRO A 165 -4.08 16.92 1.22
CA PRO A 165 -5.19 17.10 0.30
C PRO A 165 -4.88 18.11 -0.81
N ARG A 166 -5.35 17.84 -2.04
CA ARG A 166 -5.22 18.71 -3.22
C ARG A 166 -3.78 19.01 -3.68
N SER A 167 -2.78 18.33 -3.14
CA SER A 167 -1.37 18.50 -3.54
C SER A 167 -1.08 17.98 -4.96
N HIS A 168 -1.98 17.20 -5.55
CA HIS A 168 -1.92 16.72 -6.94
C HIS A 168 -2.34 17.77 -7.99
N THR A 169 -2.97 18.87 -7.57
CA THR A 169 -3.51 19.92 -8.46
C THR A 169 -2.41 20.59 -9.30
N PRO A 170 -2.72 21.12 -10.49
CA PRO A 170 -1.75 21.83 -11.32
C PRO A 170 -1.02 22.95 -10.57
N GLU A 171 -1.75 23.72 -9.77
CA GLU A 171 -1.22 24.83 -8.99
C GLU A 171 -0.27 24.34 -7.89
N ALA A 172 -0.68 23.34 -7.10
CA ALA A 172 0.16 22.79 -6.03
C ALA A 172 1.44 22.14 -6.58
N LYS A 173 1.36 21.42 -7.71
CA LYS A 173 2.55 20.87 -8.38
C LYS A 173 3.48 21.96 -8.89
N ALA A 174 2.93 23.05 -9.45
CA ALA A 174 3.75 24.18 -9.89
C ALA A 174 4.46 24.85 -8.72
N ASP A 175 3.80 25.00 -7.58
CA ASP A 175 4.39 25.51 -6.34
C ASP A 175 5.51 24.60 -5.85
N LEU A 176 5.25 23.29 -5.80
CA LEU A 176 6.24 22.30 -5.40
C LEU A 176 7.46 22.29 -6.33
N CYS A 177 7.27 22.37 -7.65
CA CYS A 177 8.36 22.47 -8.61
C CYS A 177 9.22 23.73 -8.40
N ARG A 178 8.62 24.85 -7.96
CA ARG A 178 9.35 26.08 -7.62
C ARG A 178 10.12 25.96 -6.32
N GLU A 179 9.54 25.29 -5.32
CA GLU A 179 10.15 25.06 -4.00
C GLU A 179 11.28 24.03 -4.08
N TYR A 180 11.12 22.99 -4.90
CA TYR A 180 12.03 21.85 -5.04
C TYR A 180 12.59 21.69 -6.48
N PRO A 181 13.32 22.68 -7.03
CA PRO A 181 13.79 22.62 -8.42
C PRO A 181 14.80 21.49 -8.69
N HIS A 182 15.45 20.97 -7.65
CA HIS A 182 16.38 19.85 -7.76
C HIS A 182 15.69 18.53 -8.13
N LEU A 183 14.39 18.37 -7.83
CA LEU A 183 13.63 17.16 -8.16
C LEU A 183 13.55 16.92 -9.68
N LYS A 184 13.76 17.96 -10.50
CA LYS A 184 13.89 17.85 -11.96
C LYS A 184 14.93 16.82 -12.41
N TYR A 185 15.94 16.57 -11.58
CA TYR A 185 17.05 15.66 -11.87
C TYR A 185 16.98 14.36 -11.07
N THR A 186 15.84 14.08 -10.43
CA THR A 186 15.59 12.87 -9.63
C THR A 186 14.61 11.94 -10.35
N GLY A 187 14.45 10.72 -9.83
CA GLY A 187 13.44 9.79 -10.32
C GLY A 187 12.05 10.08 -9.76
N ASP A 188 11.20 9.05 -9.76
CA ASP A 188 9.82 9.15 -9.26
C ASP A 188 9.73 9.39 -7.75
N TRP A 189 10.70 8.87 -6.98
CA TRP A 189 10.84 9.10 -5.55
C TRP A 189 11.30 10.54 -5.25
N CYS A 190 10.39 11.35 -4.71
CA CYS A 190 10.62 12.77 -4.37
C CYS A 190 10.38 13.02 -2.87
N PRO A 191 11.39 12.81 -2.00
CA PRO A 191 11.26 13.07 -0.58
C PRO A 191 11.18 14.57 -0.30
N LEU A 192 10.35 14.96 0.66
CA LEU A 192 10.16 16.36 1.06
C LEU A 192 10.67 16.57 2.48
N ASP A 193 11.33 17.70 2.72
CA ASP A 193 12.01 18.03 3.98
C ASP A 193 11.19 18.94 4.90
N ARG A 194 9.86 18.96 4.73
CA ARG A 194 8.92 19.74 5.54
C ARG A 194 7.67 18.96 5.93
N SER A 195 7.06 19.39 7.02
CA SER A 195 5.71 18.98 7.39
C SER A 195 4.66 19.84 6.66
N TYR A 196 3.45 19.32 6.59
CA TYR A 196 2.29 20.00 6.04
C TYR A 196 1.21 20.03 7.12
N GLU A 197 0.78 21.23 7.54
CA GLU A 197 -0.19 21.39 8.63
C GLU A 197 -1.56 20.81 8.30
N ASP A 198 -1.87 20.75 7.01
CA ASP A 198 -3.07 20.16 6.42
C ASP A 198 -2.94 18.67 6.11
N ALA A 199 -1.82 18.02 6.48
CA ALA A 199 -1.67 16.58 6.30
C ALA A 199 -2.66 15.79 7.17
N VAL A 200 -3.46 14.94 6.52
CA VAL A 200 -4.53 14.15 7.15
C VAL A 200 -4.10 12.70 7.25
N LEU A 201 -4.12 12.12 8.47
CA LEU A 201 -4.06 10.68 8.66
C LEU A 201 -5.37 10.05 8.20
N LEU A 202 -5.30 9.15 7.22
CA LEU A 202 -6.47 8.46 6.70
C LEU A 202 -6.81 7.30 7.62
N HIS A 203 -7.82 7.51 8.45
CA HIS A 203 -8.38 6.42 9.24
C HIS A 203 -9.02 5.40 8.29
N ALA A 204 -9.00 4.12 8.66
CA ALA A 204 -9.62 3.05 7.89
C ALA A 204 -9.95 1.85 8.78
N GLU A 205 -11.02 1.14 8.45
CA GLU A 205 -11.38 -0.13 9.09
C GLU A 205 -10.72 -1.31 8.34
N PRO A 206 -10.53 -2.47 9.01
CA PRO A 206 -10.05 -3.67 8.33
C PRO A 206 -10.92 -4.02 7.13
N GLY A 207 -10.29 -4.19 5.97
CA GLY A 207 -10.95 -4.51 4.70
C GLY A 207 -11.39 -3.30 3.87
N ASP A 208 -11.24 -2.08 4.38
CA ASP A 208 -11.37 -0.89 3.55
C ASP A 208 -10.24 -0.83 2.49
N LEU A 209 -10.50 -0.14 1.38
CA LEU A 209 -9.50 0.18 0.37
C LEU A 209 -9.17 1.67 0.42
N VAL A 210 -7.94 1.99 0.83
CA VAL A 210 -7.41 3.36 0.81
C VAL A 210 -6.79 3.62 -0.56
N LEU A 211 -7.14 4.73 -1.21
CA LEU A 211 -6.69 5.11 -2.55
C LEU A 211 -6.16 6.54 -2.56
N TRP A 212 -5.10 6.79 -3.33
CA TRP A 212 -4.60 8.14 -3.58
C TRP A 212 -4.00 8.26 -4.98
N ASP A 213 -4.16 9.45 -5.57
CA ASP A 213 -3.46 9.83 -6.79
C ASP A 213 -1.95 9.82 -6.52
N SER A 214 -1.13 9.19 -7.38
CA SER A 214 0.33 9.11 -7.15
C SER A 214 1.01 10.49 -7.07
N ARG A 215 0.36 11.55 -7.54
CA ARG A 215 0.82 12.95 -7.45
C ARG A 215 0.43 13.65 -6.15
N THR A 216 -0.38 13.00 -5.31
CA THR A 216 -0.70 13.51 -3.96
C THR A 216 0.50 13.25 -3.06
N ILE A 217 0.97 14.30 -2.36
CA ILE A 217 2.00 14.17 -1.32
C ILE A 217 1.47 13.26 -0.22
N HIS A 218 2.23 12.24 0.14
CA HIS A 218 1.82 11.25 1.11
C HIS A 218 3.02 10.69 1.89
N GLY A 219 2.75 9.95 2.95
CA GLY A 219 3.78 9.31 3.76
C GLY A 219 3.21 8.45 4.87
N GLY A 220 4.08 7.73 5.56
CA GLY A 220 3.71 7.02 6.79
C GLY A 220 3.66 7.96 7.99
N ARG A 221 2.58 7.90 8.79
CA ARG A 221 2.48 8.51 10.12
C ARG A 221 2.43 7.43 11.19
N VAL A 222 3.33 7.50 12.17
CA VAL A 222 3.30 6.60 13.35
C VAL A 222 2.28 7.16 14.36
N GLY A 223 1.38 6.30 14.83
CA GLY A 223 0.39 6.69 15.83
C GLY A 223 1.02 6.96 17.21
N ASP A 224 0.19 7.43 18.16
CA ASP A 224 0.65 7.72 19.52
C ASP A 224 0.93 6.46 20.36
N GLY A 225 0.40 5.31 19.96
CA GLY A 225 0.51 4.04 20.68
C GLY A 225 -0.17 4.05 22.06
N GLN A 226 -1.07 4.99 22.33
CA GLN A 226 -1.83 5.05 23.57
C GLN A 226 -2.93 3.99 23.55
N VAL A 227 -2.67 2.87 24.23
CA VAL A 227 -3.65 1.80 24.44
C VAL A 227 -4.18 1.84 25.87
N GLU A 228 -5.50 1.82 26.04
CA GLU A 228 -6.14 1.86 27.37
C GLU A 228 -5.79 0.63 28.22
N SER A 229 -5.66 -0.52 27.58
CA SER A 229 -5.21 -1.77 28.19
C SER A 229 -4.47 -2.62 27.18
N LEU A 230 -3.59 -3.49 27.67
CA LEU A 230 -2.90 -4.44 26.80
C LEU A 230 -3.91 -5.41 26.18
N PRO A 231 -3.85 -5.65 24.85
CA PRO A 231 -4.78 -6.55 24.19
C PRO A 231 -4.65 -7.97 24.75
N ARG A 232 -5.78 -8.67 24.82
CA ARG A 232 -5.85 -10.05 25.33
C ARG A 232 -5.16 -11.06 24.43
N SER A 233 -5.09 -10.75 23.13
CA SER A 233 -4.41 -11.54 22.11
C SER A 233 -3.27 -10.72 21.49
N LEU A 234 -2.20 -11.40 21.11
CA LEU A 234 -1.10 -10.80 20.38
C LEU A 234 -1.53 -10.58 18.92
N ASP A 235 -1.41 -9.36 18.43
CA ASP A 235 -1.61 -9.02 17.01
C ASP A 235 -0.63 -7.89 16.61
N LEU A 236 -0.46 -7.69 15.31
CA LEU A 236 0.36 -6.61 14.76
C LEU A 236 -0.30 -5.26 15.06
N ALA A 237 0.49 -4.17 14.98
CA ALA A 237 -0.09 -2.82 14.96
C ALA A 237 -0.58 -2.41 13.57
N ARG A 238 0.06 -2.97 12.53
CA ARG A 238 -0.28 -2.70 11.13
C ARG A 238 -0.01 -3.93 10.30
N LEU A 239 -0.96 -4.24 9.43
CA LEU A 239 -0.84 -5.23 8.36
C LEU A 239 -1.63 -4.68 7.18
N SER A 240 -0.94 -4.22 6.15
CA SER A 240 -1.58 -3.70 4.93
C SER A 240 -0.91 -4.26 3.70
N VAL A 241 -1.70 -4.59 2.68
CA VAL A 241 -1.19 -4.99 1.36
C VAL A 241 -1.34 -3.80 0.42
N THR A 242 -0.24 -3.34 -0.16
CA THR A 242 -0.30 -2.31 -1.20
C THR A 242 -0.89 -2.89 -2.48
N VAL A 243 -1.71 -2.10 -3.17
CA VAL A 243 -2.39 -2.49 -4.40
C VAL A 243 -2.64 -1.27 -5.26
N ALA A 244 -2.18 -1.34 -6.50
CA ALA A 244 -2.54 -0.42 -7.55
C ALA A 244 -2.88 -1.25 -8.78
N MET A 245 -3.83 -0.80 -9.58
CA MET A 245 -4.13 -1.44 -10.85
C MET A 245 -4.17 -0.41 -11.96
N VAL A 246 -3.89 -0.84 -13.18
CA VAL A 246 -4.03 -0.04 -14.40
C VAL A 246 -4.52 -0.94 -15.54
N PRO A 247 -5.10 -0.37 -16.62
CA PRO A 247 -5.46 -1.16 -17.79
C PRO A 247 -4.26 -1.90 -18.35
N ARG A 248 -4.44 -3.19 -18.67
CA ARG A 248 -3.40 -4.03 -19.28
C ARG A 248 -2.80 -3.40 -20.54
N ALA A 249 -3.63 -2.71 -21.33
CA ALA A 249 -3.23 -2.02 -22.56
C ALA A 249 -2.18 -0.91 -22.35
N ARG A 250 -1.95 -0.46 -21.10
CA ARG A 250 -0.86 0.49 -20.78
C ARG A 250 0.52 -0.15 -20.72
N ALA A 251 0.61 -1.47 -20.57
CA ALA A 251 1.86 -2.20 -20.50
C ALA A 251 2.28 -2.73 -21.87
N THR A 252 3.57 -2.63 -22.19
CA THR A 252 4.11 -3.27 -23.40
C THR A 252 4.19 -4.80 -23.21
N PRO A 253 4.27 -5.58 -24.30
CA PRO A 253 4.47 -7.04 -24.21
C PRO A 253 5.69 -7.43 -23.36
N GLU A 254 6.77 -6.66 -23.42
CA GLU A 254 7.99 -6.86 -22.65
C GLU A 254 7.76 -6.66 -21.15
N VAL A 255 6.99 -5.63 -20.77
CA VAL A 255 6.60 -5.40 -19.37
C VAL A 255 5.74 -6.56 -18.86
N LEU A 256 4.74 -7.00 -19.64
CA LEU A 256 3.88 -8.12 -19.29
C LEU A 256 4.68 -9.42 -19.13
N GLN A 257 5.66 -9.67 -20.01
CA GLN A 257 6.56 -10.81 -19.88
C GLN A 257 7.43 -10.70 -18.62
N ALA A 258 8.06 -9.54 -18.39
CA ALA A 258 8.92 -9.31 -17.24
C ALA A 258 8.17 -9.52 -15.92
N ARG A 259 6.91 -9.10 -15.84
CA ARG A 259 6.03 -9.30 -14.69
C ARG A 259 5.75 -10.77 -14.42
N ARG A 260 5.36 -11.53 -15.44
CA ARG A 260 5.14 -12.99 -15.33
C ARG A 260 6.41 -13.71 -14.87
N GLU A 261 7.54 -13.40 -15.49
CA GLU A 261 8.83 -13.95 -15.07
C GLU A 261 9.21 -13.53 -13.63
N GLY A 262 8.87 -12.30 -13.27
CA GLY A 262 9.11 -11.76 -11.94
C GLY A 262 8.32 -12.51 -10.88
N PHE A 263 7.02 -12.77 -11.11
CA PHE A 263 6.21 -13.63 -10.27
C PHE A 263 6.84 -15.02 -10.11
N LEU A 264 7.18 -15.70 -11.21
CA LEU A 264 7.80 -17.04 -11.18
C LEU A 264 9.13 -17.07 -10.41
N LYS A 265 9.84 -15.94 -10.37
CA LYS A 265 11.14 -15.79 -9.69
C LYS A 265 11.01 -15.16 -8.29
N GLY A 266 9.80 -14.87 -7.80
CA GLY A 266 9.58 -14.20 -6.52
C GLY A 266 10.14 -12.77 -6.45
N ARG A 267 10.12 -12.04 -7.58
CA ARG A 267 10.62 -10.66 -7.70
C ARG A 267 9.50 -9.65 -7.48
N ASN A 268 9.89 -8.49 -6.95
CA ASN A 268 9.00 -7.36 -6.71
C ASN A 268 9.14 -6.31 -7.80
N PHE A 269 8.08 -5.54 -7.96
CA PHE A 269 7.98 -4.38 -8.84
C PHE A 269 7.52 -3.18 -8.01
N ASN A 270 7.38 -2.04 -8.66
CA ASN A 270 6.84 -0.83 -8.02
C ASN A 270 5.30 -0.82 -8.03
N HIS A 271 4.74 0.27 -7.51
CA HIS A 271 3.31 0.55 -7.52
C HIS A 271 2.73 0.76 -8.93
N SER A 272 3.54 1.00 -9.98
CA SER A 272 3.09 1.30 -11.33
C SER A 272 3.10 0.04 -12.21
N PRO A 273 1.98 -0.68 -12.37
CA PRO A 273 2.01 -2.04 -12.91
C PRO A 273 2.43 -2.13 -14.38
N HIS A 274 2.31 -1.01 -15.11
CA HIS A 274 2.65 -0.89 -16.52
C HIS A 274 4.13 -0.56 -16.78
N GLU A 275 4.94 -0.47 -15.72
CA GLU A 275 6.39 -0.26 -15.80
C GLU A 275 7.14 -1.51 -15.33
N ALA A 276 8.21 -1.90 -16.03
CA ALA A 276 9.03 -3.07 -15.66
C ALA A 276 10.06 -2.77 -14.56
N GLY A 277 10.10 -1.53 -14.05
CA GLY A 277 11.09 -1.08 -13.07
C GLY A 277 10.85 -1.60 -11.66
N THR A 278 11.94 -1.85 -10.92
CA THR A 278 11.89 -1.81 -9.45
C THR A 278 11.85 -0.35 -9.02
N SER A 279 11.11 -0.01 -7.95
CA SER A 279 11.05 1.37 -7.45
C SER A 279 12.45 1.95 -7.27
N SER A 280 12.64 3.22 -7.63
CA SER A 280 13.87 3.97 -7.34
C SER A 280 13.96 4.40 -5.86
N GLY A 281 12.90 4.15 -5.08
CA GLY A 281 12.82 4.37 -3.64
C GLY A 281 13.35 3.20 -2.80
N THR A 282 12.73 2.95 -1.65
CA THR A 282 13.17 1.98 -0.64
C THR A 282 12.98 0.50 -1.03
N VAL A 283 12.24 0.21 -2.09
CA VAL A 283 11.93 -1.16 -2.56
C VAL A 283 13.07 -1.71 -3.43
N ALA A 284 14.22 -2.00 -2.82
CA ALA A 284 15.29 -2.73 -3.49
C ALA A 284 15.10 -4.25 -3.32
N SER A 285 14.73 -4.97 -4.39
CA SER A 285 14.58 -6.42 -4.39
C SER A 285 15.88 -7.16 -4.00
N ARG A 286 15.84 -7.94 -2.92
CA ARG A 286 16.94 -8.83 -2.48
C ARG A 286 16.48 -10.27 -2.20
N SER A 287 15.56 -10.84 -2.98
CA SER A 287 15.25 -12.26 -2.78
C SER A 287 16.38 -13.15 -3.32
N LYS A 288 17.10 -13.82 -2.40
CA LYS A 288 18.08 -14.90 -2.66
C LYS A 288 17.59 -16.28 -2.19
N LYS A 289 16.35 -16.39 -1.68
CA LYS A 289 15.79 -17.67 -1.21
C LYS A 289 14.98 -18.34 -2.33
N ARG A 290 14.91 -19.66 -2.26
CA ARG A 290 14.10 -20.52 -3.15
C ARG A 290 12.62 -20.15 -2.92
N HIS A 291 12.05 -19.36 -3.83
CA HIS A 291 10.62 -19.05 -3.85
C HIS A 291 9.84 -20.36 -4.02
N SER A 292 8.98 -20.68 -3.06
CA SER A 292 7.96 -21.72 -3.25
C SER A 292 6.82 -21.06 -4.01
N MET A 293 6.64 -21.45 -5.27
CA MET A 293 5.68 -20.78 -6.14
C MET A 293 4.26 -21.00 -5.60
N THR A 294 3.57 -19.89 -5.33
CA THR A 294 2.14 -19.92 -5.02
C THR A 294 1.36 -20.28 -6.27
N GLU A 295 0.42 -21.22 -6.17
CA GLU A 295 -0.51 -21.49 -7.27
C GLU A 295 -1.58 -20.39 -7.31
N LEU A 296 -1.61 -19.64 -8.41
CA LEU A 296 -2.63 -18.62 -8.63
C LEU A 296 -3.85 -19.23 -9.32
N ASN A 297 -5.03 -18.86 -8.85
CA ASN A 297 -6.28 -19.19 -9.55
C ASN A 297 -6.46 -18.28 -10.79
N GLU A 298 -7.48 -18.57 -11.62
CA GLU A 298 -7.73 -17.83 -12.86
C GLU A 298 -7.89 -16.32 -12.66
N SER A 299 -8.60 -15.89 -11.61
CA SER A 299 -8.80 -14.47 -11.32
C SER A 299 -7.51 -13.75 -10.93
N GLN A 300 -6.59 -14.44 -10.24
CA GLN A 300 -5.27 -13.93 -9.87
C GLN A 300 -4.33 -13.92 -11.08
N LEU A 301 -4.33 -14.98 -11.90
CA LEU A 301 -3.56 -15.04 -13.15
C LEU A 301 -3.95 -13.93 -14.12
N ALA A 302 -5.24 -13.56 -14.14
CA ALA A 302 -5.75 -12.46 -14.96
C ALA A 302 -5.23 -11.07 -14.53
N LEU A 303 -4.56 -10.93 -13.37
CA LEU A 303 -3.98 -9.67 -12.90
C LEU A 303 -2.46 -9.55 -13.14
N LEU A 304 -1.80 -10.63 -13.60
CA LEU A 304 -0.38 -10.61 -13.98
C LEU A 304 -0.17 -9.84 -15.29
#